data_AF-A0A2D5XGK1-F1
#
_entry.id   AF-A0A2D5XGK1-F1
#
_cell.length_a   1.000
_cell.length_b   1.000
_cell.length_c   1.000
_cell.angle_alpha   90.00
_cell.angle_beta   90.00
_cell.angle_gamma   90.00
#
_symmetry.space_group_name_H-M   'P 1'
#
loop_
_entity.id
_entity.type
_entity.pdbx_description
1 polymer ?
#
loop_
_entity_poly.entity_id
_entity_poly.type
_entity_poly.pdbx_seq_one_letter_code
_entity_poly.pdbx_strand_id
1 'polypeptide(L)'
;MEKGIETMENRSANVPDLVKVILWLAAIVYLVMALTSPAAAGTPSWQPNASERLVKLPSTYLKKAIDRDFEESDLAAAMSDVGSRIAGKSRTLEDLQAAVEQAEGEVRTELRHQFLAEKQEFIRLVGERQELRQKQIKTRIRVYEKLLAKLERRGVGSSPAGEKLLEKQKQARQRFENSVAAVDMKLFGSAAAGESKYARDYSKNMAVIETLVSAVKKHPMSAEPEIDGRPISKQDYLRQLIANNGSSLALLDQEENILGYMAKLVALDAMALAEEVAADDGGADGVEMGELSVSSAVDFFINR
;
A
#
# COMPACT_ATOMS: atom_id res chain seq x y z
N MET A 1 -72.62 -26.54 64.63
CA MET A 1 -73.26 -25.22 64.44
C MET A 1 -72.33 -24.48 63.49
N GLU A 2 -72.65 -24.44 62.20
CA GLU A 2 -73.41 -23.35 61.56
C GLU A 2 -72.80 -21.98 61.88
N LYS A 3 -72.55 -21.04 60.97
CA LYS A 3 -72.67 -20.86 59.52
C LYS A 3 -72.15 -19.42 59.34
N GLY A 4 -71.56 -19.03 58.20
CA GLY A 4 -71.37 -17.62 57.91
C GLY A 4 -70.28 -17.35 56.88
N ILE A 5 -70.72 -17.13 55.65
CA ILE A 5 -69.97 -16.77 54.44
C ILE A 5 -69.94 -15.24 54.31
N GLU A 6 -68.83 -14.66 53.85
CA GLU A 6 -68.69 -13.52 52.89
C GLU A 6 -67.24 -12.98 52.99
N THR A 7 -66.34 -13.29 52.03
CA THR A 7 -65.92 -12.46 50.86
C THR A 7 -65.48 -11.03 51.25
N MET A 8 -64.24 -10.58 51.02
CA MET A 8 -63.57 -10.35 49.73
C MET A 8 -62.04 -10.15 49.98
N GLU A 9 -61.17 -10.82 49.23
CA GLU A 9 -60.41 -10.25 48.10
C GLU A 9 -59.25 -9.33 48.53
N ASN A 10 -57.99 -9.78 48.37
CA ASN A 10 -57.13 -9.26 47.30
C ASN A 10 -55.82 -10.07 47.19
N ARG A 11 -55.37 -10.21 45.95
CA ARG A 11 -54.23 -10.98 45.44
C ARG A 11 -52.89 -10.26 45.64
N SER A 12 -51.85 -11.03 45.97
CA SER A 12 -50.55 -11.06 45.26
C SER A 12 -49.77 -12.31 45.73
N ALA A 13 -49.70 -13.38 44.92
CA ALA A 13 -48.52 -13.76 44.10
C ALA A 13 -47.21 -13.71 44.93
N ASN A 14 -46.63 -14.79 45.48
CA ASN A 14 -46.11 -16.01 44.84
C ASN A 14 -45.40 -15.68 43.52
N VAL A 15 -44.07 -15.57 43.48
CA VAL A 15 -43.07 -16.64 43.15
C VAL A 15 -41.83 -15.86 42.61
N PRO A 16 -40.58 -16.35 42.56
CA PRO A 16 -39.79 -17.15 43.51
C PRO A 16 -38.26 -16.85 43.39
N ASP A 17 -37.41 -17.68 44.01
CA ASP A 17 -36.18 -18.27 43.42
C ASP A 17 -35.38 -17.52 42.32
N LEU A 18 -35.01 -16.26 42.54
CA LEU A 18 -34.09 -15.54 41.63
C LEU A 18 -32.65 -15.46 42.13
N VAL A 19 -32.40 -15.79 43.40
CA VAL A 19 -31.08 -15.58 44.03
C VAL A 19 -30.24 -16.86 44.10
N LYS A 20 -30.84 -18.05 43.97
CA LYS A 20 -30.13 -19.33 44.17
C LYS A 20 -29.74 -20.08 42.88
N VAL A 21 -30.20 -19.66 41.70
CA VAL A 21 -29.70 -20.18 40.42
C VAL A 21 -28.43 -19.45 39.93
N ILE A 22 -28.14 -18.27 40.50
CA ILE A 22 -27.00 -17.43 40.08
C ILE A 22 -25.65 -17.92 40.66
N LEU A 23 -25.65 -18.87 41.60
CA LEU A 23 -24.43 -19.34 42.28
C LEU A 23 -23.97 -20.77 41.93
N TRP A 24 -24.60 -21.45 40.96
CA TRP A 24 -24.11 -22.71 40.39
C TRP A 24 -24.21 -22.77 38.85
N LEU A 25 -24.02 -21.62 38.20
CA LEU A 25 -23.82 -21.46 36.75
C LEU A 25 -22.61 -20.56 36.43
N ALA A 26 -21.60 -20.54 37.31
CA ALA A 26 -20.35 -19.80 37.12
C ALA A 26 -19.14 -20.72 36.87
N ALA A 27 -19.37 -21.91 36.28
CA ALA A 27 -18.32 -22.89 35.98
C ALA A 27 -18.33 -23.42 34.52
N ILE A 28 -19.19 -22.90 33.63
CA ILE A 28 -19.15 -23.24 32.18
C ILE A 28 -19.50 -22.00 31.33
N VAL A 29 -18.76 -20.91 31.46
CA VAL A 29 -18.57 -19.88 30.40
C VAL A 29 -17.19 -19.25 30.59
N TYR A 30 -16.13 -20.06 30.56
CA TYR A 30 -14.74 -19.58 30.48
C TYR A 30 -13.97 -20.39 29.45
N LEU A 31 -14.57 -20.58 28.27
CA LEU A 31 -13.85 -21.07 27.09
C LEU A 31 -14.66 -20.74 25.85
N VAL A 32 -14.52 -19.50 25.35
CA VAL A 32 -14.34 -19.10 23.94
C VAL A 32 -14.13 -17.58 23.99
N MET A 33 -12.99 -17.13 24.53
CA MET A 33 -12.42 -15.87 24.07
C MET A 33 -11.39 -16.25 23.02
N ALA A 34 -11.82 -16.09 21.77
CA ALA A 34 -11.01 -15.85 20.58
C ALA A 34 -9.53 -16.25 20.69
N LEU A 35 -9.21 -17.45 20.22
CA LEU A 35 -7.99 -17.66 19.43
C LEU A 35 -8.15 -16.92 18.10
N THR A 36 -8.34 -15.60 18.13
CA THR A 36 -7.82 -14.79 17.04
C THR A 36 -6.34 -14.70 17.34
N SER A 37 -5.57 -15.65 16.82
CA SER A 37 -4.16 -15.38 16.57
C SER A 37 -4.12 -13.99 15.94
N PRO A 38 -3.29 -13.04 16.43
CA PRO A 38 -3.02 -11.87 15.63
C PRO A 38 -2.60 -12.45 14.28
N ALA A 39 -3.36 -12.16 13.21
CA ALA A 39 -2.84 -12.37 11.88
C ALA A 39 -1.47 -11.74 11.95
N ALA A 40 -0.41 -12.54 11.77
CA ALA A 40 0.94 -12.02 11.74
C ALA A 40 0.85 -10.88 10.74
N ALA A 41 0.88 -9.64 11.23
CA ALA A 41 0.66 -8.48 10.40
C ALA A 41 1.87 -8.51 9.48
N GLY A 42 1.68 -9.07 8.29
CA GLY A 42 2.73 -9.22 7.32
C GLY A 42 3.31 -7.85 7.10
N THR A 43 4.61 -7.77 6.84
CA THR A 43 5.22 -6.49 6.47
C THR A 43 4.40 -5.89 5.32
N PRO A 44 3.87 -4.66 5.45
CA PRO A 44 2.97 -4.06 4.46
C PRO A 44 3.57 -4.22 3.06
N SER A 45 2.84 -4.86 2.16
CA SER A 45 3.39 -5.31 0.89
C SER A 45 2.55 -4.87 -0.29
N TRP A 46 3.24 -4.59 -1.39
CA TRP A 46 2.63 -4.40 -2.70
C TRP A 46 3.32 -5.35 -3.67
N GLN A 47 2.55 -6.27 -4.25
CA GLN A 47 3.07 -7.33 -5.12
C GLN A 47 2.38 -7.30 -6.50
N PRO A 48 2.57 -6.21 -7.26
CA PRO A 48 1.95 -6.04 -8.56
C PRO A 48 2.39 -7.15 -9.53
N ASN A 49 1.43 -7.75 -10.22
CA ASN A 49 1.71 -8.76 -11.23
C ASN A 49 1.81 -8.10 -12.62
N ALA A 50 2.98 -8.21 -13.26
CA ALA A 50 3.20 -7.85 -14.65
C ALA A 50 2.48 -8.82 -15.61
N SER A 51 1.15 -8.86 -15.57
CA SER A 51 0.32 -9.82 -16.29
C SER A 51 0.32 -9.59 -17.81
N GLU A 52 -0.08 -10.60 -18.59
CA GLU A 52 -0.29 -10.48 -20.04
C GLU A 52 -1.32 -9.41 -20.40
N ARG A 53 -2.27 -9.14 -19.49
CA ARG A 53 -3.25 -8.07 -19.64
C ARG A 53 -2.55 -6.71 -19.64
N LEU A 54 -1.64 -6.46 -18.68
CA LEU A 54 -0.90 -5.20 -18.61
C LEU A 54 -0.02 -4.96 -19.85
N VAL A 55 0.65 -6.00 -20.36
CA VAL A 55 1.49 -5.89 -21.57
C VAL A 55 0.65 -5.41 -22.78
N LYS A 56 -0.60 -5.86 -22.87
CA LYS A 56 -1.52 -5.55 -23.97
C LYS A 56 -2.22 -4.19 -23.84
N LEU A 57 -2.29 -3.59 -22.65
CA LEU A 57 -2.94 -2.29 -22.47
C LEU A 57 -2.25 -1.20 -23.29
N PRO A 58 -2.97 -0.21 -23.83
CA PRO A 58 -2.35 0.99 -24.39
C PRO A 58 -1.47 1.68 -23.34
N SER A 59 -0.38 2.31 -23.77
CA SER A 59 0.62 2.89 -22.87
C SER A 59 0.00 3.92 -21.91
N THR A 60 -0.98 4.70 -22.38
CA THR A 60 -1.74 5.69 -21.58
C THR A 60 -2.50 5.08 -20.40
N TYR A 61 -2.90 3.80 -20.49
CA TYR A 61 -3.61 3.09 -19.42
C TYR A 61 -2.70 2.32 -18.48
N LEU A 62 -1.46 2.07 -18.91
CA LEU A 62 -0.54 1.24 -18.17
C LEU A 62 -0.22 1.84 -16.79
N LYS A 63 0.12 3.13 -16.78
CA LYS A 63 0.37 3.88 -15.54
C LYS A 63 -0.86 3.84 -14.63
N LYS A 64 -2.03 4.18 -15.16
CA LYS A 64 -3.29 4.23 -14.39
C LYS A 64 -3.65 2.88 -13.78
N ALA A 65 -3.45 1.79 -14.50
CA ALA A 65 -3.72 0.45 -14.00
C ALA A 65 -2.78 0.08 -12.84
N ILE A 66 -1.50 0.44 -12.94
CA ILE A 66 -0.50 0.18 -11.89
C ILE A 66 -0.72 1.10 -10.68
N ASP A 67 -1.13 2.35 -10.89
CA ASP A 67 -1.46 3.28 -9.81
C ASP A 67 -2.66 2.78 -9.00
N ARG A 68 -3.73 2.33 -9.67
CA ARG A 68 -4.89 1.76 -8.98
C ARG A 68 -4.55 0.48 -8.22
N ASP A 69 -3.75 -0.41 -8.82
CA ASP A 69 -3.28 -1.62 -8.14
C ASP A 69 -2.46 -1.30 -6.88
N PHE A 70 -1.69 -0.21 -6.91
CA PHE A 70 -1.01 0.30 -5.72
C PHE A 70 -2.00 0.86 -4.68
N GLU A 71 -2.97 1.68 -5.09
CA GLU A 71 -3.96 2.29 -4.19
C GLU A 71 -4.74 1.26 -3.38
N GLU A 72 -4.98 0.08 -3.96
CA GLU A 72 -5.69 -1.04 -3.32
C GLU A 72 -4.77 -1.93 -2.43
N SER A 73 -3.48 -1.60 -2.31
CA SER A 73 -2.49 -2.44 -1.60
C SER A 73 -2.35 -2.12 -0.11
N ASP A 74 -1.91 -3.13 0.67
CA ASP A 74 -1.56 -2.96 2.09
C ASP A 74 -0.45 -1.92 2.30
N LEU A 75 0.47 -1.79 1.32
CA LEU A 75 1.51 -0.76 1.36
C LEU A 75 0.91 0.65 1.29
N ALA A 76 -0.10 0.87 0.44
CA ALA A 76 -0.78 2.16 0.37
C ALA A 76 -1.56 2.46 1.65
N ALA A 77 -2.24 1.46 2.21
CA ALA A 77 -2.92 1.58 3.50
C ALA A 77 -1.96 1.98 4.62
N ALA A 78 -0.80 1.31 4.73
CA ALA A 78 0.23 1.63 5.71
C ALA A 78 0.80 3.05 5.52
N MET A 79 1.05 3.47 4.27
CA MET A 79 1.51 4.84 3.98
C MET A 79 0.48 5.91 4.39
N SER A 80 -0.81 5.61 4.24
CA SER A 80 -1.91 6.49 4.66
C SER A 80 -2.02 6.57 6.18
N ASP A 81 -1.89 5.43 6.87
CA ASP A 81 -1.89 5.37 8.34
C ASP A 81 -0.77 6.21 8.95
N VAL A 82 0.48 5.96 8.51
CA VAL A 82 1.64 6.73 8.97
C VAL A 82 1.48 8.21 8.62
N GLY A 83 0.92 8.53 7.45
CA GLY A 83 0.59 9.91 7.07
C GLY A 83 -0.37 10.60 8.04
N SER A 84 -1.39 9.89 8.50
CA SER A 84 -2.37 10.40 9.47
C SER A 84 -1.73 10.61 10.85
N ARG A 85 -0.86 9.69 11.27
CA ARG A 85 -0.10 9.80 12.53
C ARG A 85 0.86 10.99 12.51
N ILE A 86 1.56 11.23 11.39
CA ILE A 86 2.40 12.43 11.20
C ILE A 86 1.57 13.71 11.32
N ALA A 87 0.39 13.76 10.68
CA ALA A 87 -0.47 14.94 10.75
C ALA A 87 -0.97 15.21 12.18
N GLY A 88 -1.34 14.17 12.93
CA GLY A 88 -1.68 14.30 14.35
C GLY A 88 -0.49 14.80 15.18
N LYS A 89 0.69 14.22 14.97
CA LYS A 89 1.91 14.59 15.68
C LYS A 89 2.35 16.03 15.40
N SER A 90 2.18 16.52 14.17
CA SER A 90 2.46 17.92 13.81
C SER A 90 1.63 18.89 14.66
N ARG A 91 0.35 18.60 14.86
CA ARG A 91 -0.52 19.43 15.73
C ARG A 91 -0.09 19.37 17.18
N THR A 92 0.23 18.18 17.69
CA THR A 92 0.78 18.03 19.05
C THR A 92 2.04 18.87 19.25
N LEU A 93 2.93 18.91 18.25
CA LEU A 93 4.13 19.75 18.30
C LEU A 93 3.80 21.25 18.29
N GLU A 94 2.86 21.69 17.47
CA GLU A 94 2.40 23.09 17.45
C GLU A 94 1.81 23.51 18.81
N ASP A 95 0.96 22.66 19.40
CA ASP A 95 0.34 22.90 20.71
C ASP A 95 1.39 22.94 21.83
N LEU A 96 2.34 22.00 21.84
CA LEU A 96 3.42 21.97 22.83
C LEU A 96 4.36 23.16 22.69
N GLN A 97 4.67 23.58 21.45
CA GLN A 97 5.47 24.78 21.22
C GLN A 97 4.80 26.02 21.83
N ALA A 98 3.50 26.22 21.55
CA ALA A 98 2.75 27.34 22.12
C ALA A 98 2.70 27.29 23.66
N ALA A 99 2.56 26.09 24.25
CA ALA A 99 2.58 25.92 25.70
C ALA A 99 3.97 26.23 26.31
N VAL A 100 5.06 25.81 25.68
CA VAL A 100 6.45 26.12 26.10
C VAL A 100 6.74 27.62 26.06
N GLU A 101 6.14 28.35 25.12
CA GLU A 101 6.29 29.80 24.99
C GLU A 101 5.57 30.59 26.10
N GLN A 102 4.49 30.02 26.66
CA GLN A 102 3.68 30.65 27.72
C GLN A 102 4.05 30.21 29.14
N ALA A 103 4.69 29.05 29.28
CA ALA A 103 5.08 28.51 30.57
C ALA A 103 6.40 29.13 31.09
N GLU A 104 6.55 29.16 32.41
CA GLU A 104 7.76 29.62 33.10
C GLU A 104 8.23 28.56 34.13
N GLY A 105 9.49 28.65 34.54
CA GLY A 105 10.09 27.78 35.55
C GLY A 105 10.01 26.29 35.20
N GLU A 106 9.83 25.45 36.24
CA GLU A 106 9.82 23.99 36.15
C GLU A 106 8.79 23.44 35.14
N VAL A 107 7.62 24.07 35.05
CA VAL A 107 6.57 23.68 34.09
C VAL A 107 7.06 23.85 32.65
N ARG A 108 7.80 24.93 32.37
CA ARG A 108 8.41 25.15 31.06
C ARG A 108 9.43 24.08 30.73
N THR A 109 10.25 23.70 31.70
CA THR A 109 11.27 22.66 31.55
C THR A 109 10.63 21.31 31.21
N GLU A 110 9.60 20.90 31.95
CA GLU A 110 8.85 19.67 31.67
C GLU A 110 8.21 19.67 30.27
N LEU A 111 7.58 20.78 29.88
CA LEU A 111 7.00 20.92 28.53
C LEU A 111 8.08 20.85 27.42
N ARG A 112 9.29 21.37 27.67
CA ARG A 112 10.42 21.23 26.73
C ARG A 112 10.89 19.78 26.61
N HIS A 113 10.93 19.01 27.70
CA HIS A 113 11.23 17.58 27.64
C HIS A 113 10.18 16.83 26.81
N GLN A 114 8.90 17.09 27.04
CA GLN A 114 7.81 16.50 26.26
C GLN A 114 7.91 16.88 24.79
N PHE A 115 8.16 18.16 24.48
CA PHE A 115 8.33 18.64 23.12
C PHE A 115 9.49 17.95 22.39
N LEU A 116 10.61 17.72 23.06
CA LEU A 116 11.75 16.98 22.48
C LEU A 116 11.42 15.52 22.22
N ALA A 117 10.77 14.82 23.17
CA ALA A 117 10.32 13.45 22.96
C ALA A 117 9.35 13.34 21.77
N GLU A 118 8.43 14.30 21.65
CA GLU A 118 7.49 14.35 20.55
C GLU A 118 8.17 14.64 19.20
N LYS A 119 9.21 15.50 19.16
CA LYS A 119 10.02 15.75 17.97
C LYS A 119 10.76 14.48 17.50
N GLN A 120 11.31 13.70 18.42
CA GLN A 120 11.99 12.44 18.10
C GLN A 120 11.02 11.44 17.45
N GLU A 121 9.83 11.27 18.05
CA GLU A 121 8.80 10.40 17.49
C GLU A 121 8.27 10.90 16.15
N PHE A 122 8.14 12.22 15.95
CA PHE A 122 7.80 12.78 14.65
C PHE A 122 8.82 12.41 13.58
N ILE A 123 10.11 12.59 13.86
CA ILE A 123 11.20 12.23 12.93
C ILE A 123 11.16 10.73 12.61
N ARG A 124 10.94 9.88 13.62
CA ARG A 124 10.79 8.42 13.44
C ARG A 124 9.64 8.09 12.48
N LEU A 125 8.47 8.72 12.65
CA LEU A 125 7.30 8.51 11.78
C LEU A 125 7.56 8.99 10.35
N VAL A 126 8.23 10.13 10.17
CA VAL A 126 8.57 10.62 8.84
C VAL A 126 9.58 9.69 8.16
N GLY A 127 10.58 9.16 8.89
CA GLY A 127 11.49 8.14 8.42
C GLY A 127 10.77 6.86 7.96
N GLU A 128 9.86 6.33 8.79
CA GLU A 128 9.02 5.18 8.46
C GLU A 128 8.23 5.41 7.16
N ARG A 129 7.66 6.60 6.97
CA ARG A 129 6.96 6.96 5.73
C ARG A 129 7.90 6.99 4.52
N GLN A 130 9.15 7.44 4.68
CA GLN A 130 10.13 7.45 3.59
C GLN A 130 10.51 6.05 3.16
N GLU A 131 10.72 5.13 4.10
CA GLU A 131 11.00 3.73 3.78
C GLU A 131 9.88 3.09 2.96
N LEU A 132 8.62 3.35 3.34
CA LEU A 132 7.45 2.87 2.61
C LEU A 132 7.36 3.46 1.19
N ARG A 133 7.61 4.77 1.04
CA ARG A 133 7.69 5.43 -0.29
C ARG A 133 8.82 4.84 -1.13
N GLN A 134 9.98 4.61 -0.54
CA GLN A 134 11.12 4.00 -1.23
C GLN A 134 10.77 2.60 -1.73
N LYS A 135 10.10 1.80 -0.89
CA LYS A 135 9.58 0.48 -1.25
C LYS A 135 8.55 0.54 -2.39
N GLN A 136 7.63 1.51 -2.36
CA GLN A 136 6.68 1.76 -3.43
C GLN A 136 7.41 2.05 -4.76
N ILE A 137 8.31 3.04 -4.77
CA ILE A 137 9.03 3.47 -5.99
C ILE A 137 9.87 2.33 -6.55
N LYS A 138 10.65 1.62 -5.72
CA LYS A 138 11.45 0.46 -6.13
C LYS A 138 10.59 -0.65 -6.72
N THR A 139 9.43 -0.93 -6.11
CA THR A 139 8.49 -1.93 -6.61
C THR A 139 7.91 -1.52 -7.96
N ARG A 140 7.52 -0.25 -8.10
CA ARG A 140 6.99 0.31 -9.35
C ARG A 140 8.02 0.24 -10.49
N ILE A 141 9.28 0.64 -10.24
CA ILE A 141 10.39 0.49 -11.19
C ILE A 141 10.52 -0.96 -11.64
N ARG A 142 10.56 -1.90 -10.70
CA ARG A 142 10.69 -3.33 -11.01
C ARG A 142 9.55 -3.85 -11.88
N VAL A 143 8.33 -3.36 -11.70
CA VAL A 143 7.20 -3.70 -12.59
C VAL A 143 7.44 -3.18 -14.00
N TYR A 144 7.82 -1.91 -14.13
CA TYR A 144 8.11 -1.31 -15.43
C TYR A 144 9.26 -2.01 -16.15
N GLU A 145 10.34 -2.37 -15.45
CA GLU A 145 11.45 -3.15 -16.00
C GLU A 145 10.99 -4.53 -16.47
N LYS A 146 10.18 -5.24 -15.67
CA LYS A 146 9.61 -6.54 -16.05
C LYS A 146 8.74 -6.42 -17.30
N LEU A 147 7.95 -5.35 -17.41
CA LEU A 147 7.12 -5.09 -18.59
C LEU A 147 7.96 -4.76 -19.82
N LEU A 148 8.99 -3.92 -19.66
CA LEU A 148 9.94 -3.59 -20.73
C LEU A 148 10.65 -4.85 -21.24
N ALA A 149 11.20 -5.66 -20.34
CA ALA A 149 11.85 -6.92 -20.69
C ALA A 149 10.89 -7.89 -21.42
N LYS A 150 9.61 -7.93 -21.04
CA LYS A 150 8.59 -8.73 -21.74
C LYS A 150 8.28 -8.18 -23.14
N LEU A 151 8.30 -6.87 -23.34
CA LEU A 151 8.13 -6.25 -24.65
C LEU A 151 9.34 -6.48 -25.56
N GLU A 152 10.55 -6.32 -25.02
CA GLU A 152 11.82 -6.54 -25.73
C GLU A 152 11.98 -8.00 -26.17
N ARG A 153 11.75 -8.97 -25.28
CA ARG A 153 11.75 -10.41 -25.63
C ARG A 153 10.76 -10.76 -26.73
N ARG A 154 9.67 -10.01 -26.82
CA ARG A 154 8.58 -10.24 -27.77
C ARG A 154 8.79 -9.49 -29.09
N GLY A 155 9.85 -8.67 -29.19
CA GLY A 155 10.13 -7.82 -30.36
C GLY A 155 9.08 -6.73 -30.58
N VAL A 156 8.38 -6.32 -29.51
CA VAL A 156 7.25 -5.38 -29.57
C VAL A 156 7.78 -3.94 -29.50
N GLY A 157 8.54 -3.56 -30.53
CA GLY A 157 8.67 -2.19 -31.06
C GLY A 157 7.76 -1.95 -32.28
N SER A 158 6.91 -2.92 -32.60
CA SER A 158 5.80 -2.86 -33.55
C SER A 158 4.79 -3.90 -33.08
N SER A 159 3.65 -4.12 -33.74
CA SER A 159 2.71 -5.20 -33.39
C SER A 159 2.92 -6.47 -34.26
N PRO A 160 4.11 -7.12 -34.33
CA PRO A 160 4.28 -8.32 -35.13
C PRO A 160 3.64 -9.54 -34.45
N ALA A 161 3.18 -9.49 -33.20
CA ALA A 161 2.40 -10.60 -32.65
C ALA A 161 0.99 -10.64 -33.23
N GLY A 162 0.34 -9.48 -33.40
CA GLY A 162 -0.95 -9.36 -34.09
C GLY A 162 -0.82 -9.56 -35.58
N GLU A 163 0.21 -8.99 -36.23
CA GLU A 163 0.47 -9.19 -37.66
C GLU A 163 0.99 -10.59 -37.98
N LYS A 164 1.93 -11.18 -37.21
CA LYS A 164 2.34 -12.57 -37.42
C LYS A 164 1.22 -13.54 -37.04
N LEU A 165 0.34 -13.22 -36.09
CA LEU A 165 -0.84 -14.04 -35.84
C LEU A 165 -1.82 -13.93 -37.00
N LEU A 166 -2.09 -12.73 -37.51
CA LEU A 166 -2.92 -12.51 -38.69
C LEU A 166 -2.33 -13.20 -39.92
N GLU A 167 -1.01 -13.14 -40.10
CA GLU A 167 -0.28 -13.80 -41.19
C GLU A 167 -0.30 -15.32 -41.04
N LYS A 168 -0.09 -15.84 -39.83
CA LYS A 168 -0.25 -17.27 -39.53
C LYS A 168 -1.70 -17.72 -39.70
N GLN A 169 -2.69 -16.88 -39.39
CA GLN A 169 -4.10 -17.13 -39.63
C GLN A 169 -4.45 -17.07 -41.12
N LYS A 170 -3.84 -16.17 -41.91
CA LYS A 170 -3.94 -16.12 -43.37
C LYS A 170 -3.33 -17.37 -44.01
N GLN A 171 -2.15 -17.78 -43.56
CA GLN A 171 -1.51 -19.01 -44.04
C GLN A 171 -2.31 -20.26 -43.64
N ALA A 172 -2.86 -20.30 -42.43
CA ALA A 172 -3.76 -21.37 -42.00
C ALA A 172 -5.05 -21.38 -42.83
N ARG A 173 -5.61 -20.20 -43.15
CA ARG A 173 -6.76 -20.03 -44.06
C ARG A 173 -6.45 -20.55 -45.45
N GLN A 174 -5.31 -20.18 -46.02
CA GLN A 174 -4.92 -20.62 -47.36
C GLN A 174 -4.71 -22.14 -47.39
N ARG A 175 -4.12 -22.73 -46.34
CA ARG A 175 -4.03 -24.18 -46.18
C ARG A 175 -5.40 -24.84 -46.02
N PHE A 176 -6.30 -24.23 -45.27
CA PHE A 176 -7.65 -24.73 -45.06
C PHE A 176 -8.49 -24.67 -46.34
N GLU A 177 -8.53 -23.52 -47.03
CA GLU A 177 -9.18 -23.35 -48.34
C GLU A 177 -8.64 -24.36 -49.36
N ASN A 178 -7.31 -24.53 -49.42
CA ASN A 178 -6.69 -25.54 -50.28
C ASN A 178 -7.08 -26.98 -49.87
N SER A 179 -7.18 -27.26 -48.57
CA SER A 179 -7.56 -28.59 -48.07
C SER A 179 -9.04 -28.90 -48.28
N VAL A 180 -9.93 -27.91 -48.12
CA VAL A 180 -11.36 -28.03 -48.38
C VAL A 180 -11.60 -28.19 -49.86
N ALA A 181 -10.98 -27.37 -50.72
CA ALA A 181 -11.04 -27.52 -52.16
C ALA A 181 -10.52 -28.88 -52.64
N ALA A 182 -9.41 -29.37 -52.06
CA ALA A 182 -8.84 -30.67 -52.41
C ALA A 182 -9.68 -31.87 -51.93
N VAL A 183 -10.34 -31.76 -50.77
CA VAL A 183 -11.23 -32.79 -50.24
C VAL A 183 -12.57 -32.79 -50.97
N ASP A 184 -13.19 -31.62 -51.21
CA ASP A 184 -14.44 -31.51 -51.99
C ASP A 184 -14.25 -32.05 -53.42
N MET A 185 -13.15 -31.72 -54.09
CA MET A 185 -12.85 -32.23 -55.43
C MET A 185 -12.63 -33.75 -55.49
N LYS A 186 -12.13 -34.36 -54.40
CA LYS A 186 -11.90 -35.81 -54.32
C LYS A 186 -13.14 -36.60 -53.88
N LEU A 187 -13.99 -36.00 -53.04
CA LEU A 187 -15.18 -36.68 -52.52
C LEU A 187 -16.42 -36.50 -53.42
N PHE A 188 -16.51 -35.42 -54.18
CA PHE A 188 -17.69 -35.05 -54.97
C PHE A 188 -17.32 -34.64 -56.40
N GLY A 189 -17.01 -35.62 -57.26
CA GLY A 189 -16.70 -35.41 -58.68
C GLY A 189 -17.85 -34.88 -59.57
N SER A 190 -18.74 -34.03 -59.06
CA SER A 190 -19.78 -33.37 -59.86
C SER A 190 -20.17 -32.01 -59.28
N ALA A 191 -20.29 -31.03 -60.17
CA ALA A 191 -20.62 -29.63 -59.93
C ALA A 191 -21.77 -29.39 -58.93
N ALA A 192 -21.43 -29.09 -57.67
CA ALA A 192 -22.17 -28.22 -56.74
C ALA A 192 -21.48 -28.24 -55.35
N ALA A 193 -20.19 -27.96 -55.28
CA ALA A 193 -19.48 -27.83 -54.01
C ALA A 193 -19.78 -26.46 -53.39
N GLY A 194 -20.90 -26.35 -52.69
CA GLY A 194 -21.22 -25.16 -51.89
C GLY A 194 -20.32 -25.09 -50.65
N GLU A 195 -19.82 -23.90 -50.32
CA GLU A 195 -18.96 -23.69 -49.15
C GLU A 195 -19.53 -24.36 -47.88
N SER A 196 -18.69 -25.14 -47.21
CA SER A 196 -19.06 -25.79 -45.95
C SER A 196 -19.60 -24.77 -44.95
N LYS A 197 -20.61 -25.16 -44.17
CA LYS A 197 -21.19 -24.30 -43.11
C LYS A 197 -20.10 -23.73 -42.18
N TYR A 198 -19.12 -24.55 -41.83
CA TYR A 198 -17.99 -24.15 -40.98
C TYR A 198 -17.10 -23.09 -41.61
N ALA A 199 -16.85 -23.16 -42.93
CA ALA A 199 -16.08 -22.14 -43.64
C ALA A 199 -16.80 -20.78 -43.64
N ARG A 200 -18.14 -20.81 -43.84
CA ARG A 200 -18.99 -19.61 -43.79
C ARG A 200 -19.07 -18.99 -42.38
N ASP A 201 -19.25 -19.81 -41.35
CA ASP A 201 -19.30 -19.31 -39.97
C ASP A 201 -17.93 -18.74 -39.53
N TYR A 202 -16.83 -19.38 -39.93
CA TYR A 202 -15.47 -18.90 -39.66
C TYR A 202 -15.16 -17.57 -40.37
N SER A 203 -15.52 -17.42 -41.65
CA SER A 203 -15.31 -16.17 -42.40
C SER A 203 -16.09 -15.01 -41.81
N LYS A 204 -17.34 -15.26 -41.40
CA LYS A 204 -18.17 -14.27 -40.68
C LYS A 204 -17.51 -13.85 -39.37
N ASN A 205 -17.01 -14.78 -38.57
CA ASN A 205 -16.31 -14.48 -37.32
C ASN A 205 -15.03 -13.66 -37.56
N MET A 206 -14.28 -13.96 -38.61
CA MET A 206 -13.07 -13.21 -38.95
C MET A 206 -13.38 -11.76 -39.34
N ALA A 207 -14.40 -11.53 -40.17
CA ALA A 207 -14.82 -10.19 -40.55
C ALA A 207 -15.24 -9.35 -39.33
N VAL A 208 -15.91 -9.97 -38.35
CA VAL A 208 -16.22 -9.32 -37.06
C VAL A 208 -14.95 -8.99 -36.29
N ILE A 209 -13.98 -9.91 -36.20
CA ILE A 209 -12.69 -9.66 -35.53
C ILE A 209 -11.94 -8.49 -36.18
N GLU A 210 -11.84 -8.45 -37.51
CA GLU A 210 -11.18 -7.36 -38.25
C GLU A 210 -11.86 -6.02 -38.00
N THR A 211 -13.19 -6.00 -37.99
CA THR A 211 -14.00 -4.81 -37.67
C THR A 211 -13.69 -4.32 -36.25
N LEU A 212 -13.64 -5.22 -35.27
CA LEU A 212 -13.32 -4.89 -33.88
C LEU A 212 -11.89 -4.38 -33.74
N VAL A 213 -10.90 -5.01 -34.38
CA VAL A 213 -9.50 -4.56 -34.35
C VAL A 213 -9.37 -3.16 -34.95
N SER A 214 -10.07 -2.88 -36.06
CA SER A 214 -10.10 -1.56 -36.69
C SER A 214 -10.74 -0.51 -35.77
N ALA A 215 -11.86 -0.84 -35.14
CA ALA A 215 -12.52 0.04 -34.17
C ALA A 215 -11.62 0.33 -32.95
N VAL A 216 -10.94 -0.68 -32.41
CA VAL A 216 -9.99 -0.52 -31.31
C VAL A 216 -8.84 0.41 -31.72
N LYS A 217 -8.24 0.24 -32.90
CA LYS A 217 -7.16 1.12 -33.38
C LYS A 217 -7.60 2.58 -33.56
N LYS A 218 -8.83 2.81 -34.02
CA LYS A 218 -9.39 4.16 -34.25
C LYS A 218 -9.90 4.84 -32.99
N HIS A 219 -10.04 4.11 -31.88
CA HIS A 219 -10.58 4.67 -30.65
C HIS A 219 -9.59 5.69 -30.05
N PRO A 220 -10.03 6.87 -29.59
CA PRO A 220 -9.14 7.92 -29.08
C PRO A 220 -8.30 7.45 -27.88
N MET A 221 -8.83 6.52 -27.09
CA MET A 221 -8.11 5.91 -25.96
C MET A 221 -7.02 4.89 -26.35
N SER A 222 -6.88 4.57 -27.63
CA SER A 222 -5.82 3.69 -28.14
C SER A 222 -4.64 4.46 -28.72
N ALA A 223 -4.69 5.80 -28.73
CA ALA A 223 -3.58 6.64 -29.17
C ALA A 223 -2.34 6.40 -28.31
N GLU A 224 -1.17 6.37 -28.98
CA GLU A 224 0.11 6.33 -28.28
C GLU A 224 0.35 7.66 -27.55
N PRO A 225 0.99 7.63 -26.37
CA PRO A 225 1.34 8.86 -25.67
C PRO A 225 2.28 9.70 -26.54
N GLU A 226 2.09 11.01 -26.50
CA GLU A 226 2.93 11.97 -27.22
C GLU A 226 3.82 12.74 -26.24
N ILE A 227 5.06 13.01 -26.65
CA ILE A 227 5.97 13.94 -25.98
C ILE A 227 6.40 14.96 -27.01
N ASP A 228 6.26 16.26 -26.68
CA ASP A 228 6.58 17.37 -27.58
C ASP A 228 5.92 17.23 -28.98
N GLY A 229 4.67 16.74 -29.00
CA GLY A 229 3.88 16.51 -30.22
C GLY A 229 4.35 15.33 -31.08
N ARG A 230 5.21 14.44 -30.56
CA ARG A 230 5.66 13.23 -31.25
C ARG A 230 5.18 11.97 -30.52
N PRO A 231 4.58 11.00 -31.23
CA PRO A 231 4.19 9.72 -30.63
C PRO A 231 5.44 8.98 -30.18
N ILE A 232 5.42 8.48 -28.95
CA ILE A 232 6.50 7.67 -28.40
C ILE A 232 6.07 6.22 -28.28
N SER A 233 7.01 5.32 -28.54
CA SER A 233 6.75 3.89 -28.42
C SER A 233 6.43 3.53 -26.96
N LYS A 234 5.69 2.43 -26.77
CA LYS A 234 5.46 1.89 -25.41
C LYS A 234 6.76 1.60 -24.65
N GLN A 235 7.83 1.23 -25.35
CA GLN A 235 9.14 0.97 -24.76
C GLN A 235 9.77 2.27 -24.25
N ASP A 236 9.74 3.33 -25.05
CA ASP A 236 10.26 4.65 -24.66
C ASP A 236 9.44 5.25 -23.51
N TYR A 237 8.11 5.07 -23.55
CA TYR A 237 7.22 5.46 -22.46
C TYR A 237 7.60 4.76 -21.14
N LEU A 238 7.83 3.45 -21.16
CA LEU A 238 8.27 2.71 -19.98
C LEU A 238 9.65 3.15 -19.48
N ARG A 239 10.60 3.41 -20.38
CA ARG A 239 11.92 3.92 -20.03
C ARG A 239 11.84 5.29 -19.36
N GLN A 240 10.96 6.17 -19.85
CA GLN A 240 10.70 7.45 -19.23
C GLN A 240 10.05 7.29 -17.84
N LEU A 241 9.07 6.41 -17.69
CA LEU A 241 8.48 6.12 -16.39
C LEU A 241 9.52 5.61 -15.39
N ILE A 242 10.44 4.73 -15.81
CA ILE A 242 11.56 4.26 -14.98
C ILE A 242 12.46 5.42 -14.59
N ALA A 243 12.88 6.26 -15.55
CA ALA A 243 13.72 7.42 -15.29
C ALA A 243 13.09 8.41 -14.30
N ASN A 244 11.82 8.76 -14.49
CA ASN A 244 11.08 9.66 -13.60
C ASN A 244 10.98 9.11 -12.16
N ASN A 245 10.77 7.80 -12.02
CA ASN A 245 10.76 7.14 -10.71
C ASN A 245 12.17 7.09 -10.09
N GLY A 246 13.23 6.95 -10.92
CA GLY A 246 14.62 7.07 -10.48
C GLY A 246 14.95 8.47 -9.93
N SER A 247 14.50 9.54 -10.59
CA SER A 247 14.62 10.90 -10.06
C SER A 247 13.85 11.09 -8.75
N SER A 248 12.66 10.49 -8.64
CA SER A 248 11.87 10.54 -7.40
C SER A 248 12.60 9.83 -6.25
N LEU A 249 13.31 8.73 -6.53
CA LEU A 249 14.13 8.04 -5.53
C LEU A 249 15.29 8.92 -5.04
N ALA A 250 15.99 9.60 -5.95
CA ALA A 250 17.08 10.51 -5.58
C ALA A 250 16.59 11.68 -4.71
N LEU A 251 15.37 12.16 -4.95
CA LEU A 251 14.75 13.16 -4.08
C LEU A 251 14.47 12.60 -2.68
N LEU A 252 14.00 11.35 -2.56
CA LEU A 252 13.83 10.72 -1.25
C LEU A 252 15.16 10.60 -0.48
N ASP A 253 16.27 10.29 -1.17
CA ASP A 253 17.59 10.24 -0.55
C ASP A 253 18.03 11.63 -0.04
N GLN A 254 17.61 12.72 -0.70
CA GLN A 254 17.81 14.08 -0.18
C GLN A 254 16.94 14.37 1.05
N GLU A 255 15.67 13.94 1.04
CA GLU A 255 14.77 14.06 2.19
C GLU A 255 15.29 13.28 3.41
N GLU A 256 15.95 12.13 3.20
CA GLU A 256 16.61 11.37 4.26
C GLU A 256 17.77 12.15 4.90
N ASN A 257 18.58 12.86 4.11
CA ASN A 257 19.62 13.74 4.65
C ASN A 257 19.03 14.88 5.50
N ILE A 258 17.91 15.47 5.07
CA ILE A 258 17.19 16.49 5.84
C ILE A 258 16.73 15.92 7.18
N LEU A 259 16.15 14.71 7.19
CA LEU A 259 15.76 14.03 8.44
C LEU A 259 16.95 13.78 9.37
N GLY A 260 18.11 13.41 8.82
CA GLY A 260 19.35 13.26 9.59
C GLY A 260 19.78 14.57 10.26
N TYR A 261 19.68 15.70 9.56
CA TYR A 261 19.96 17.01 10.15
C TYR A 261 18.93 17.41 11.22
N MET A 262 17.65 17.12 11.00
CA MET A 262 16.60 17.34 12.01
C MET A 262 16.89 16.53 13.28
N ALA A 263 17.26 15.24 13.15
CA ALA A 263 17.60 14.40 14.29
C ALA A 263 18.81 14.94 15.05
N LYS A 264 19.82 15.44 14.33
CA LYS A 264 20.99 16.09 14.94
C LYS A 264 20.60 17.34 15.73
N LEU A 265 19.73 18.19 15.20
CA LEU A 265 19.25 19.38 15.93
C LEU A 265 18.50 18.99 17.19
N VAL A 266 17.62 17.98 17.13
CA VAL A 266 16.91 17.48 18.33
C VAL A 266 17.87 16.93 19.37
N ALA A 267 18.93 16.23 18.96
CA ALA A 267 19.95 15.76 19.89
C ALA A 267 20.72 16.92 20.56
N LEU A 268 21.05 17.97 19.80
CA LEU A 268 21.69 19.18 20.35
C LEU A 268 20.76 19.92 21.30
N ASP A 269 19.47 20.08 20.95
CA ASP A 269 18.46 20.69 21.83
C ASP A 269 18.32 19.90 23.14
N ALA A 270 18.37 18.56 23.07
CA ALA A 270 18.33 17.70 24.26
C ALA A 270 19.57 17.85 25.14
N MET A 271 20.76 17.99 24.54
CA MET A 271 22.00 18.26 25.28
C MET A 271 21.95 19.63 25.97
N ALA A 272 21.51 20.67 25.25
CA ALA A 272 21.38 22.00 25.81
C ALA A 272 20.38 22.04 26.97
N LEU A 273 19.23 21.37 26.84
CA LEU A 273 18.25 21.28 27.92
C LEU A 273 18.82 20.54 29.15
N ALA A 274 19.57 19.46 28.94
CA ALA A 274 20.20 18.73 30.03
C ALA A 274 21.25 19.58 30.78
N GLU A 275 22.01 20.41 30.06
CA GLU A 275 22.97 21.35 30.65
C GLU A 275 22.26 22.47 31.44
N GLU A 276 21.17 23.03 30.90
CA GLU A 276 20.34 24.03 31.59
C GLU A 276 19.79 23.49 32.92
N VAL A 277 19.24 22.27 32.91
CA VAL A 277 18.69 21.62 34.12
C VAL A 277 19.79 21.34 35.15
N ALA A 278 20.95 20.84 34.71
CA ALA A 278 22.08 20.57 35.62
C ALA A 278 22.65 21.85 36.25
N ALA A 279 22.59 22.99 35.57
CA ALA A 279 23.03 24.28 36.09
C ALA A 279 22.06 24.85 37.14
N ASP A 280 20.75 24.61 37.00
CA ASP A 280 19.72 25.06 37.93
C ASP A 280 19.74 24.25 39.25
N ASP A 281 20.03 22.94 39.16
CA ASP A 281 20.24 22.06 40.33
C ASP A 281 21.56 22.36 41.09
N GLY A 282 22.53 23.02 40.45
CA GLY A 282 23.81 23.41 41.04
C GLY A 282 23.74 24.63 41.98
N GLY A 283 22.55 25.18 42.22
CA GLY A 283 22.29 26.35 43.04
C GLY A 283 22.13 26.09 44.55
N ALA A 284 22.97 25.28 45.19
CA ALA A 284 23.09 25.28 46.65
C ALA A 284 24.48 24.79 47.12
N ASP A 285 25.22 25.75 47.68
CA ASP A 285 26.47 25.64 48.41
C ASP A 285 27.76 25.33 47.62
N GLY A 286 28.68 26.29 47.70
CA GLY A 286 30.02 26.15 47.14
C GLY A 286 30.77 25.02 47.84
N VAL A 287 31.11 23.99 47.08
CA VAL A 287 32.17 23.04 47.44
C VAL A 287 33.13 22.98 46.26
N GLU A 288 34.40 23.27 46.53
CA GLU A 288 35.50 23.15 45.58
C GLU A 288 35.37 21.85 44.77
N MET A 289 35.43 21.94 43.45
CA MET A 289 35.54 20.78 42.57
C MET A 289 36.88 20.08 42.80
N GLY A 290 36.91 19.19 43.80
CA GLY A 290 37.89 18.13 43.91
C GLY A 290 37.69 17.14 42.76
N GLU A 291 38.77 16.91 42.02
CA GLU A 291 38.94 15.91 40.95
C GLU A 291 38.03 14.68 41.11
N LEU A 292 37.08 14.50 40.19
CA LEU A 292 36.24 13.30 40.11
C LEU A 292 37.14 12.10 39.75
N SER A 293 37.55 11.33 40.75
CA SER A 293 38.32 10.10 40.54
C SER A 293 37.42 8.96 40.05
N VAL A 294 37.95 8.14 39.13
CA VAL A 294 37.30 6.93 38.56
C VAL A 294 36.73 5.99 39.64
N SER A 295 37.25 6.04 40.87
CA SER A 295 36.76 5.31 42.03
C SER A 295 35.30 5.60 42.37
N SER A 296 34.80 6.83 42.18
CA SER A 296 33.40 7.18 42.51
C SER A 296 32.38 6.59 41.51
N ALA A 297 32.83 6.22 40.31
CA ALA A 297 31.97 5.57 39.31
C ALA A 297 31.69 4.10 39.63
N VAL A 298 32.49 3.46 40.50
CA VAL A 298 32.36 2.04 40.86
C VAL A 298 31.15 1.78 41.75
N ASP A 299 30.74 2.77 42.57
CA ASP A 299 29.61 2.63 43.49
C ASP A 299 28.25 2.50 42.77
N PHE A 300 28.13 3.02 41.54
CA PHE A 300 26.93 2.83 40.70
C PHE A 300 26.71 1.37 40.27
N PHE A 301 27.71 0.51 40.39
CA PHE A 301 27.65 -0.88 39.94
C PHE A 301 27.54 -1.91 41.08
N ILE A 302 27.66 -1.49 42.34
CA ILE A 302 27.78 -2.42 43.48
C ILE A 302 26.53 -2.48 44.38
N ASN A 303 25.63 -1.49 44.35
CA ASN A 303 24.37 -1.59 45.10
C ASN A 303 23.18 -1.91 44.19
N ARG A 304 22.55 -3.05 44.46
CA ARG A 304 21.32 -3.56 43.84
C ARG A 304 20.19 -3.57 44.85
#